data_AF-A0A2E6E9Q8-F1
#
_entry.id   AF-A0A2E6E9Q8-F1
#
_cell.length_a   1.000
_cell.length_b   1.000
_cell.length_c   1.000
_cell.angle_alpha   90.00
_cell.angle_beta   90.00
_cell.angle_gamma   90.00
#
_symmetry.space_group_name_H-M   'P 1'
#
loop_
_entity.id
_entity.type
_entity.pdbx_description
1 polymer ?
#
loop_
_entity_poly.entity_id
_entity_poly.type
_entity_poly.pdbx_seq_one_letter_code
_entity_poly.pdbx_strand_id
1 'polypeptide(L)'
;MNKNFLSITNMSSLNNFLQMIGVLGVIASLIFVGLELRQSQKIALAKTQQERNNSAYDVINTFTTANIDWQSVVLDNNLSNQFSKQMIARRNAYHLSWFMFENDFFQYTQGLVDDSVWDAKLKAFENWYNTCDLRPLYVRRSKYMPAAFTTLIESFPDKCAE
;
A
#
# COMPACT_ATOMS: atom_id res chain seq x y z
N MET A 1 12.77 -63.36 40.40
CA MET A 1 13.63 -62.47 39.59
C MET A 1 12.84 -61.98 38.38
N ASN A 2 13.05 -60.73 37.96
CA ASN A 2 12.67 -60.17 36.65
C ASN A 2 11.33 -59.40 36.48
N LYS A 3 10.98 -58.47 37.39
CA LYS A 3 9.96 -57.43 37.11
C LYS A 3 10.53 -56.04 36.78
N ASN A 4 11.82 -55.79 37.02
CA ASN A 4 12.40 -54.45 36.89
C ASN A 4 12.92 -54.12 35.48
N PHE A 5 13.21 -55.10 34.64
CA PHE A 5 13.80 -54.86 33.31
C PHE A 5 12.78 -54.38 32.27
N LEU A 6 11.53 -54.86 32.35
CA LEU A 6 10.43 -54.47 31.44
C LEU A 6 9.88 -53.05 31.72
N SER A 7 10.12 -52.49 32.90
CA SER A 7 9.71 -51.11 33.24
C SER A 7 10.68 -50.05 32.69
N ILE A 8 11.97 -50.37 32.60
CA ILE A 8 13.03 -49.42 32.23
C ILE A 8 13.04 -49.18 30.71
N THR A 9 12.76 -50.20 29.89
CA THR A 9 12.63 -50.08 28.43
C THR A 9 11.41 -49.24 28.01
N ASN A 10 10.30 -49.32 28.76
CA ASN A 10 9.12 -48.47 28.55
C ASN A 10 9.35 -47.01 28.98
N MET A 11 10.11 -46.76 30.06
CA MET A 11 10.46 -45.39 30.48
C MET A 11 11.44 -44.71 29.52
N SER A 12 12.42 -45.44 28.99
CA SER A 12 13.38 -44.88 28.01
C SER A 12 12.71 -44.58 26.66
N SER A 13 11.86 -45.48 26.16
CA SER A 13 11.10 -45.25 24.92
C SER A 13 10.09 -44.10 25.06
N LEU A 14 9.42 -43.98 26.22
CA LEU A 14 8.55 -42.84 26.53
C LEU A 14 9.33 -41.52 26.57
N ASN A 15 10.52 -41.51 27.17
CA ASN A 15 11.37 -40.32 27.21
C ASN A 15 11.81 -39.88 25.81
N ASN A 16 12.22 -40.82 24.95
CA ASN A 16 12.59 -40.52 23.56
C ASN A 16 11.40 -39.98 22.76
N PHE A 17 10.20 -40.52 22.99
CA PHE A 17 8.96 -40.02 22.37
C PHE A 17 8.62 -38.59 22.81
N LEU A 18 8.67 -38.32 24.12
CA LEU A 18 8.45 -36.98 24.67
C LEU A 18 9.51 -35.98 24.18
N GLN A 19 10.76 -36.39 24.06
CA GLN A 19 11.83 -35.56 23.51
C GLN A 19 11.59 -35.24 22.03
N MET A 20 11.17 -36.22 21.22
CA MET A 20 10.80 -35.99 19.83
C MET A 20 9.64 -34.99 19.70
N ILE A 21 8.59 -35.14 20.52
CA ILE A 21 7.49 -34.18 20.57
C ILE A 21 7.98 -32.79 21.02
N GLY A 22 8.89 -32.72 21.99
CA GLY A 22 9.45 -31.45 22.45
C GLY A 22 10.19 -30.71 21.34
N VAL A 23 11.05 -31.41 20.58
CA VAL A 23 11.77 -30.83 19.44
C VAL A 23 10.80 -30.41 18.34
N LEU A 24 9.80 -31.25 18.02
CA LEU A 24 8.76 -30.90 17.06
C LEU A 24 7.94 -29.69 17.50
N GLY A 25 7.65 -29.57 18.80
CA GLY A 25 6.95 -28.43 19.39
C GLY A 25 7.75 -27.14 19.26
N VAL A 26 9.06 -27.18 19.49
CA VAL A 26 9.96 -26.03 19.26
C VAL A 26 10.03 -25.65 17.78
N ILE A 27 10.10 -26.63 16.88
CA ILE A 27 10.10 -26.34 15.43
C ILE A 27 8.77 -25.70 15.02
N ALA A 28 7.64 -26.24 15.48
CA ALA A 28 6.32 -25.70 15.19
C ALA A 28 6.14 -24.26 15.73
N SER A 29 6.63 -23.98 16.94
CA SER A 29 6.57 -22.63 17.52
C SER A 29 7.43 -21.63 16.74
N LEU A 30 8.63 -22.03 16.30
CA LEU A 30 9.49 -21.18 15.47
C LEU A 30 8.87 -20.88 14.11
N ILE A 31 8.20 -21.85 13.47
CA ILE A 31 7.47 -21.63 12.22
C ILE A 31 6.34 -20.62 12.43
N PHE A 32 5.55 -20.79 13.49
CA PHE A 32 4.46 -19.87 13.84
C PHE A 32 4.97 -18.44 14.05
N VAL A 33 6.02 -18.27 14.86
CA VAL A 33 6.66 -16.96 15.09
C VAL A 33 7.19 -16.37 13.78
N GLY A 34 7.81 -17.16 12.91
CA GLY A 34 8.27 -16.71 11.60
C GLY A 34 7.13 -16.17 10.71
N LEU A 35 5.96 -16.82 10.75
CA LEU A 35 4.77 -16.37 10.02
C LEU A 35 4.21 -15.06 10.59
N GLU A 36 4.12 -14.93 11.93
CA GLU A 36 3.68 -13.71 12.60
C GLU A 36 4.61 -12.53 12.30
N LEU A 37 5.93 -12.72 12.37
CA LEU A 37 6.91 -11.69 12.05
C LEU A 37 6.78 -11.21 10.61
N ARG A 38 6.57 -12.13 9.65
CA ARG A 38 6.35 -11.78 8.24
C ARG A 38 5.08 -10.94 8.06
N GLN A 39 4.00 -11.28 8.75
CA GLN A 39 2.76 -10.51 8.71
C GLN A 39 2.93 -9.12 9.35
N SER A 40 3.61 -9.05 10.49
CA SER A 40 3.90 -7.79 11.19
C SER A 40 4.75 -6.85 10.32
N GLN A 41 5.81 -7.36 9.68
CA GLN A 41 6.64 -6.58 8.76
C GLN A 41 5.83 -6.01 7.59
N LYS A 42 4.93 -6.81 7.02
CA LYS A 42 4.05 -6.40 5.92
C LYS A 42 3.11 -5.27 6.32
N ILE A 43 2.48 -5.37 7.49
CA ILE A 43 1.61 -4.32 8.05
C ILE A 43 2.43 -3.05 8.33
N ALA A 44 3.63 -3.19 8.89
CA ALA A 44 4.51 -2.06 9.18
C ALA A 44 4.90 -1.30 7.90
N LEU A 45 5.25 -2.00 6.82
CA LEU A 45 5.57 -1.37 5.53
C LEU A 45 4.37 -0.57 4.97
N ALA A 46 3.17 -1.15 5.03
CA ALA A 46 1.95 -0.46 4.60
C ALA A 46 1.63 0.76 5.45
N LYS A 47 1.83 0.68 6.77
CA LYS A 47 1.68 1.82 7.66
C LYS A 47 2.68 2.94 7.31
N THR A 48 3.94 2.61 7.05
CA THR A 48 4.95 3.60 6.62
C THR A 48 4.56 4.26 5.29
N GLN A 49 4.02 3.50 4.34
CA GLN A 49 3.53 4.08 3.08
C GLN A 49 2.34 5.03 3.32
N GLN A 50 1.39 4.64 4.16
CA GLN A 50 0.26 5.47 4.56
C GLN A 50 0.71 6.77 5.26
N GLU A 51 1.71 6.70 6.15
CA GLU A 51 2.27 7.87 6.83
C GLU A 51 2.90 8.86 5.85
N ARG A 52 3.67 8.37 4.86
CA ARG A 52 4.23 9.21 3.79
C ARG A 52 3.13 9.88 2.97
N ASN A 53 2.06 9.13 2.68
CA ASN A 53 0.92 9.64 1.94
C ASN A 53 0.16 10.73 2.72
N ASN A 54 -0.01 10.55 4.04
CA ASN A 54 -0.58 11.56 4.92
C ASN A 54 0.27 12.84 4.94
N SER A 55 1.60 12.72 5.00
CA SER A 55 2.49 13.89 4.89
C SER A 55 2.35 14.61 3.54
N ALA A 56 2.19 13.87 2.44
CA ALA A 56 1.93 14.47 1.13
C ALA A 56 0.60 15.24 1.10
N TYR A 57 -0.45 14.71 1.75
CA TYR A 57 -1.72 15.40 1.89
C TYR A 57 -1.59 16.70 2.69
N ASP A 58 -0.86 16.69 3.80
CA ASP A 58 -0.63 17.87 4.63
C ASP A 58 0.09 18.98 3.86
N VAL A 59 1.09 18.60 3.06
CA VAL A 59 1.78 19.52 2.15
C VAL A 59 0.80 20.12 1.14
N ILE A 60 0.04 19.29 0.41
CA ILE A 60 -0.90 19.79 -0.60
C ILE A 60 -2.01 20.66 0.02
N ASN A 61 -2.48 20.32 1.22
CA ASN A 61 -3.47 21.11 1.96
C ASN A 61 -2.90 22.47 2.38
N THR A 62 -1.62 22.52 2.77
CA THR A 62 -0.92 23.78 3.08
C THR A 62 -0.81 24.66 1.84
N PHE A 63 -0.43 24.09 0.69
CA PHE A 63 -0.40 24.80 -0.59
C PHE A 63 -1.79 25.34 -0.96
N THR A 64 -2.83 24.50 -0.82
CA THR A 64 -4.22 24.88 -1.10
C THR A 64 -4.69 26.03 -0.21
N THR A 65 -4.41 25.96 1.10
CA THR A 65 -4.77 27.01 2.06
C THR A 65 -4.04 28.32 1.79
N ALA A 66 -2.79 28.24 1.31
CA ALA A 66 -2.00 29.39 0.88
C ALA A 66 -2.42 29.95 -0.50
N ASN A 67 -3.39 29.33 -1.19
CA ASN A 67 -3.77 29.64 -2.57
C ASN A 67 -2.60 29.51 -3.56
N ILE A 68 -1.82 28.43 -3.40
CA ILE A 68 -0.67 28.08 -4.24
C ILE A 68 -0.98 26.77 -4.97
N ASP A 69 -0.79 26.76 -6.29
CA ASP A 69 -0.91 25.57 -7.12
C ASP A 69 0.32 24.67 -6.96
N TRP A 70 0.12 23.47 -6.43
CA TRP A 70 1.19 22.52 -6.17
C TRP A 70 1.89 22.09 -7.46
N GLN A 71 1.13 21.82 -8.54
CA GLN A 71 1.72 21.48 -9.84
C GLN A 71 2.69 22.58 -10.30
N SER A 72 2.21 23.82 -10.33
CA SER A 72 2.97 24.95 -10.85
C SER A 72 4.31 25.10 -10.12
N VAL A 73 4.29 25.07 -8.79
CA VAL A 73 5.50 25.25 -7.99
C VAL A 73 6.41 24.03 -8.03
N VAL A 74 5.86 22.82 -7.84
CA VAL A 74 6.66 21.62 -7.57
C VAL A 74 7.08 20.88 -8.84
N LEU A 75 6.21 20.79 -9.84
CA LEU A 75 6.47 20.03 -11.07
C LEU A 75 6.80 20.92 -12.28
N ASP A 76 6.39 22.18 -12.25
CA ASP A 76 6.60 23.12 -13.36
C ASP A 76 7.68 24.15 -13.04
N ASN A 77 8.11 24.25 -11.78
CA ASN A 77 9.04 25.27 -11.29
C ASN A 77 8.60 26.69 -11.70
N ASN A 78 7.30 26.95 -11.65
CA ASN A 78 6.65 28.19 -12.02
C ASN A 78 6.00 28.82 -10.79
N LEU A 79 6.52 29.98 -10.38
CA LEU A 79 6.06 30.72 -9.21
C LEU A 79 4.95 31.75 -9.53
N SER A 80 4.58 31.90 -10.81
CA SER A 80 3.52 32.83 -11.19
C SER A 80 2.15 32.27 -10.80
N ASN A 81 1.34 33.08 -10.10
CA ASN A 81 -0.01 32.69 -9.72
C ASN A 81 -0.99 33.00 -10.86
N GLN A 82 -1.17 32.03 -11.77
CA GLN A 82 -1.97 32.20 -13.00
C GLN A 82 -3.42 31.72 -12.86
N PHE A 83 -3.75 31.00 -11.79
CA PHE A 83 -5.03 30.30 -11.64
C PHE A 83 -5.91 30.97 -10.59
N SER A 84 -7.23 30.90 -10.78
CA SER A 84 -8.18 31.32 -9.73
C SER A 84 -8.07 30.41 -8.50
N LYS A 85 -8.44 30.90 -7.32
CA LYS A 85 -8.45 30.10 -6.08
C LYS A 85 -9.21 28.77 -6.22
N GLN A 86 -10.35 28.81 -6.92
CA GLN A 86 -11.15 27.61 -7.19
C GLN A 86 -10.41 26.61 -8.08
N MET A 87 -9.73 27.11 -9.12
CA MET A 87 -8.93 26.25 -10.00
C MET A 87 -7.73 25.65 -9.27
N ILE A 88 -7.05 26.42 -8.42
CA ILE A 88 -5.96 25.92 -7.57
C ILE A 88 -6.45 24.79 -6.67
N ALA A 89 -7.57 24.99 -5.97
CA ALA A 89 -8.15 23.97 -5.11
C ALA A 89 -8.48 22.69 -5.89
N ARG A 90 -9.07 22.82 -7.09
CA ARG A 90 -9.39 21.69 -7.96
C ARG A 90 -8.14 20.91 -8.40
N ARG A 91 -7.09 21.61 -8.84
CA ARG A 91 -5.83 21.00 -9.29
C ARG A 91 -5.09 20.31 -8.14
N ASN A 92 -5.04 20.95 -6.98
CA ASN A 92 -4.44 20.36 -5.78
C ASN A 92 -5.23 19.12 -5.31
N ALA A 93 -6.57 19.18 -5.29
CA ALA A 93 -7.40 18.03 -4.98
C ALA A 93 -7.15 16.86 -5.94
N TYR A 94 -6.97 17.15 -7.23
CA TYR A 94 -6.63 16.15 -8.24
C TYR A 94 -5.29 15.46 -7.93
N HIS A 95 -4.25 16.20 -7.52
CA HIS A 95 -2.99 15.60 -7.09
C HIS A 95 -3.11 14.78 -5.81
N LEU A 96 -3.87 15.27 -4.84
CA LEU A 96 -4.15 14.55 -3.61
C LEU A 96 -4.82 13.21 -3.91
N SER A 97 -5.79 13.19 -4.83
CA SER A 97 -6.42 11.94 -5.29
C SER A 97 -5.40 10.97 -5.90
N TRP A 98 -4.45 11.43 -6.72
CA TRP A 98 -3.44 10.53 -7.29
C TRP A 98 -2.47 9.95 -6.23
N PHE A 99 -2.11 10.73 -5.21
CA PHE A 99 -1.38 10.21 -4.05
C PHE A 99 -2.20 9.13 -3.32
N MET A 100 -3.51 9.38 -3.13
CA MET A 100 -4.44 8.40 -2.56
C MET A 100 -4.51 7.11 -3.36
N PHE A 101 -4.65 7.23 -4.68
CA PHE A 101 -4.85 6.08 -5.55
C PHE A 101 -3.61 5.20 -5.65
N GLU A 102 -2.43 5.82 -5.67
CA GLU A 102 -1.15 5.11 -5.59
C GLU A 102 -1.02 4.32 -4.28
N ASN A 103 -1.43 4.92 -3.15
CA ASN A 103 -1.44 4.27 -1.85
C ASN A 103 -2.49 3.15 -1.77
N ASP A 104 -3.69 3.35 -2.31
CA ASP A 104 -4.74 2.33 -2.38
C ASP A 104 -4.27 1.13 -3.22
N PHE A 105 -3.62 1.38 -4.38
CA PHE A 105 -3.00 0.33 -5.19
C PHE A 105 -1.92 -0.41 -4.40
N PHE A 106 -1.01 0.30 -3.74
CA PHE A 106 0.01 -0.33 -2.91
C PHE A 106 -0.61 -1.24 -1.85
N GLN A 107 -1.58 -0.76 -1.07
CA GLN A 107 -2.24 -1.56 -0.04
C GLN A 107 -2.98 -2.78 -0.61
N TYR A 108 -3.60 -2.65 -1.79
CA TYR A 108 -4.21 -3.78 -2.49
C TYR A 108 -3.18 -4.82 -2.93
N THR A 109 -2.03 -4.41 -3.48
CA THR A 109 -0.94 -5.37 -3.82
C THR A 109 -0.36 -6.06 -2.59
N GLN A 110 -0.48 -5.43 -1.43
CA GLN A 110 -0.17 -6.06 -0.15
C GLN A 110 -1.35 -6.90 0.38
N GLY A 111 -2.45 -7.12 -0.33
CA GLY A 111 -3.60 -7.89 0.17
C GLY A 111 -4.15 -7.36 1.50
N LEU A 112 -4.09 -6.03 1.70
CA LEU A 112 -4.64 -5.33 2.86
C LEU A 112 -5.96 -4.62 2.52
N VAL A 113 -6.44 -4.77 1.29
CA VAL A 113 -7.69 -4.20 0.77
C VAL A 113 -8.48 -5.34 0.13
N ASP A 114 -9.76 -5.44 0.48
CA ASP A 114 -10.66 -6.44 -0.07
C ASP A 114 -10.99 -6.16 -1.54
N ASP A 115 -11.24 -7.20 -2.34
CA ASP A 115 -11.55 -7.08 -3.77
C ASP A 115 -12.75 -6.17 -4.05
N SER A 116 -13.79 -6.22 -3.21
CA SER A 116 -14.99 -5.38 -3.38
C SER A 116 -14.69 -3.89 -3.18
N VAL A 117 -13.77 -3.56 -2.26
CA VAL A 117 -13.30 -2.19 -2.03
C VAL A 117 -12.42 -1.76 -3.19
N TRP A 118 -11.53 -2.65 -3.65
CA TRP A 118 -10.66 -2.39 -4.78
C TRP A 118 -11.44 -2.10 -6.08
N ASP A 119 -12.46 -2.89 -6.38
CA ASP A 119 -13.33 -2.69 -7.55
C ASP A 119 -14.03 -1.32 -7.52
N ALA A 120 -14.42 -0.85 -6.33
CA ALA A 120 -14.97 0.49 -6.17
C ALA A 120 -13.92 1.58 -6.41
N LYS A 121 -12.67 1.36 -5.97
CA LYS A 121 -11.55 2.28 -6.21
C LYS A 121 -11.20 2.38 -7.70
N LEU A 122 -11.20 1.27 -8.44
CA LEU A 122 -10.93 1.28 -9.89
C LEU A 122 -11.89 2.21 -10.65
N LYS A 123 -13.17 2.25 -10.26
CA LYS A 123 -14.16 3.18 -10.85
C LYS A 123 -13.80 4.64 -10.60
N ALA A 124 -13.32 4.96 -9.39
CA ALA A 124 -12.85 6.31 -9.08
C ALA A 124 -11.59 6.66 -9.87
N PHE A 125 -10.66 5.71 -10.03
CA PHE A 125 -9.44 5.91 -10.80
C PHE A 125 -9.76 6.19 -12.27
N GLU A 126 -10.63 5.39 -12.89
CA GLU A 126 -11.10 5.60 -14.27
C GLU A 126 -11.75 6.99 -14.43
N ASN A 127 -12.61 7.38 -13.49
CA ASN A 127 -13.29 8.67 -13.56
C ASN A 127 -12.32 9.86 -13.46
N TRP A 128 -11.33 9.78 -12.57
CA TRP A 128 -10.31 10.82 -12.44
C TRP A 128 -9.37 10.85 -13.64
N TYR A 129 -8.93 9.68 -14.11
CA TYR A 129 -8.13 9.54 -15.32
C TYR A 129 -8.81 10.25 -16.51
N ASN A 130 -10.13 10.09 -16.64
CA ASN A 130 -10.96 10.70 -17.68
C ASN A 130 -11.46 12.13 -17.36
N THR A 131 -10.88 12.83 -16.37
CA THR A 131 -11.13 14.26 -16.17
C THR A 131 -10.24 15.07 -17.13
N CYS A 132 -10.70 15.24 -18.37
CA CYS A 132 -9.84 15.59 -19.51
C CYS A 132 -9.10 16.93 -19.38
N ASP A 133 -9.71 17.96 -18.79
CA ASP A 133 -9.04 19.25 -18.60
C ASP A 133 -7.89 19.18 -17.56
N LEU A 134 -7.89 18.17 -16.69
CA LEU A 134 -6.82 17.90 -15.71
C LEU A 134 -5.86 16.79 -16.15
N ARG A 135 -6.14 16.11 -17.27
CA ARG A 135 -5.30 15.04 -17.84
C ARG A 135 -3.82 15.41 -17.94
N PRO A 136 -3.42 16.62 -18.38
CA PRO A 136 -2.01 16.99 -18.45
C PRO A 136 -1.27 16.90 -17.10
N LEU A 137 -1.98 17.12 -15.98
CA LEU A 137 -1.41 17.00 -14.64
C LEU A 137 -1.07 15.55 -14.29
N TYR A 138 -1.94 14.61 -14.68
CA TYR A 138 -1.65 13.18 -14.56
C TYR A 138 -0.43 12.81 -15.41
N VAL A 139 -0.39 13.21 -16.69
CA VAL A 139 0.73 12.88 -17.61
C VAL A 139 2.07 13.41 -17.10
N ARG A 140 2.09 14.58 -16.45
CA ARG A 140 3.29 15.12 -15.80
C ARG A 140 3.69 14.26 -14.59
N ARG A 141 2.72 13.90 -13.76
CA ARG A 141 2.94 13.18 -12.51
C ARG A 141 3.27 11.69 -12.71
N SER A 142 2.69 11.03 -13.71
CA SER A 142 2.83 9.58 -13.95
C SER A 142 4.28 9.15 -14.15
N LYS A 143 5.13 10.06 -14.64
CA LYS A 143 6.59 9.87 -14.74
C LYS A 143 7.30 9.57 -13.41
N TYR A 144 6.67 9.93 -12.30
CA TYR A 144 7.20 9.72 -10.94
C TYR A 144 6.39 8.69 -10.13
N MET A 145 5.45 8.00 -10.78
CA MET A 145 4.64 6.94 -10.16
C MET A 145 5.23 5.55 -10.45
N PRO A 146 4.88 4.53 -9.64
CA PRO A 146 5.25 3.15 -9.93
C PRO A 146 4.71 2.67 -11.28
N ALA A 147 5.55 2.02 -12.09
CA ALA A 147 5.18 1.57 -13.44
C ALA A 147 3.97 0.60 -13.47
N ALA A 148 3.85 -0.26 -12.45
CA ALA A 148 2.71 -1.17 -12.33
C ALA A 148 1.39 -0.41 -12.11
N PHE A 149 1.44 0.70 -11.37
CA PHE A 149 0.27 1.55 -11.16
C PHE A 149 -0.09 2.32 -12.42
N THR A 150 0.87 2.95 -13.10
CA THR A 150 0.58 3.68 -14.35
C THR A 150 0.04 2.76 -15.44
N THR A 151 0.58 1.53 -15.54
CA THR A 151 0.06 0.51 -16.48
C THR A 151 -1.40 0.18 -16.22
N LEU A 152 -1.80 0.03 -14.95
CA LEU A 152 -3.20 -0.17 -14.57
C LEU A 152 -4.06 1.03 -14.99
N ILE A 153 -3.62 2.24 -14.65
CA ILE A 153 -4.35 3.47 -14.93
C ILE A 153 -4.53 3.70 -16.44
N GLU A 154 -3.49 3.42 -17.23
CA GLU A 154 -3.48 3.57 -18.69
C GLU A 154 -4.18 2.42 -19.42
N SER A 155 -4.60 1.38 -18.71
CA SER A 155 -5.44 0.30 -19.28
C SER A 155 -6.91 0.68 -19.38
N PHE A 156 -7.34 1.74 -18.70
CA PHE A 156 -8.73 2.20 -18.76
C PHE A 156 -9.07 2.81 -20.11
N PRO A 157 -10.36 2.79 -20.53
CA PRO A 157 -10.79 3.47 -21.73
C PRO A 157 -10.43 4.96 -21.70
N ASP A 158 -9.72 5.43 -22.72
CA ASP A 158 -9.35 6.84 -22.85
C ASP A 158 -10.49 7.64 -23.48
N LYS A 159 -11.20 8.41 -22.65
CA LYS A 159 -12.32 9.28 -23.06
C LYS A 159 -11.87 10.70 -23.41
N CYS A 160 -10.56 10.97 -23.30
CA CYS A 160 -9.97 12.28 -23.57
C CYS A 160 -9.21 12.33 -24.90
N ALA A 161 -9.06 11.19 -25.57
CA ALA A 161 -8.58 11.10 -26.94
C ALA A 161 -9.75 11.41 -27.89
N GLU A 162 -9.73 12.61 -28.47
CA GLU A 162 -10.43 12.90 -29.74
C GLU A 162 -9.52 12.57 -30.92
#